data_AF-A0A428P782-F1
#
_entry.id   AF-A0A428P782-F1
#
_cell.length_a   1.000
_cell.length_b   1.000
_cell.length_c   1.000
_cell.angle_alpha   90.00
_cell.angle_beta   90.00
_cell.angle_gamma   90.00
#
_symmetry.space_group_name_H-M   'P 1'
#
loop_
_entity.id
_entity.type
_entity.pdbx_description
1 polymer ?
#
loop_
_entity_poly.entity_id
_entity_poly.type
_entity_poly.pdbx_seq_one_letter_code
_entity_poly.pdbx_strand_id
1 'polypeptide(L)'
;MPIPSHWPTNIPNVSLPTWRFGDPFSPLPDYTAYVNVNQPDTHTLSFEDYRRWSKRIALGLENSGLRPGDRVLFFGGNALVYLEVAYTCLTIQPSTGPQETPWERVTGVNFSGTSGIQKGVETTHSNYVATGEAAMVRRNLERKMHQPHRALCFLPLYHAAAQTVYAIDYPKMGVTTYMMPGFNFPQMLECIARFAITELLVAPPIVQALPSPLARKYDLRLQVAPAELEAVLLECPGVADVGVVGVQLADGEAHRAYVVKTHNSTATGQEITIIHRERYFAAF
;
A
#
# COMPACT_ATOMS: atom_id res chain seq x y z
N MET A 1 5.13 -9.18 -31.92
CA MET A 1 6.13 -9.49 -30.88
C MET A 1 5.82 -8.64 -29.67
N PRO A 2 5.93 -9.17 -28.43
CA PRO A 2 5.84 -8.35 -27.23
C PRO A 2 6.93 -7.27 -27.25
N ILE A 3 6.59 -6.05 -26.83
CA ILE A 3 7.54 -4.93 -26.72
C ILE A 3 8.34 -5.13 -25.42
N PRO A 4 9.69 -5.20 -25.48
CA PRO A 4 10.49 -5.34 -24.28
C PRO A 4 10.42 -4.09 -23.40
N SER A 5 10.36 -4.27 -22.08
CA SER A 5 10.40 -3.16 -21.12
C SER A 5 11.76 -2.45 -21.18
N HIS A 6 11.75 -1.11 -21.09
CA HIS A 6 12.96 -0.32 -20.89
C HIS A 6 13.59 -0.51 -19.51
N TRP A 7 12.86 -1.14 -18.58
CA TRP A 7 13.30 -1.43 -17.21
C TRP A 7 13.21 -2.93 -16.95
N PRO A 8 14.13 -3.73 -17.50
CA PRO A 8 14.16 -5.16 -17.24
C PRO A 8 14.53 -5.43 -15.77
N THR A 9 13.98 -6.50 -15.21
CA THR A 9 14.39 -7.02 -13.90
C THR A 9 14.51 -8.53 -13.96
N ASN A 10 15.41 -9.07 -13.14
CA ASN A 10 15.54 -10.51 -12.97
C ASN A 10 14.48 -10.98 -11.97
N ILE A 11 13.68 -11.97 -12.36
CA ILE A 11 12.68 -12.55 -11.46
C ILE A 11 13.30 -13.79 -10.80
N PRO A 12 13.61 -13.76 -9.49
CA PRO A 12 14.34 -14.84 -8.84
C PRO A 12 13.48 -16.08 -8.69
N ASN A 13 14.01 -17.24 -9.07
CA ASN A 13 13.33 -18.52 -8.90
C ASN A 13 13.35 -19.00 -7.43
N VAL A 14 12.49 -18.40 -6.61
CA VAL A 14 12.38 -18.70 -5.17
C VAL A 14 10.91 -18.75 -4.74
N SER A 15 10.67 -19.33 -3.57
CA SER A 15 9.35 -19.25 -2.94
C SER A 15 9.03 -17.81 -2.54
N LEU A 16 7.74 -17.44 -2.58
CA LEU A 16 7.28 -16.13 -2.11
C LEU A 16 7.75 -15.81 -0.68
N PRO A 17 7.78 -16.78 0.26
CA PRO A 17 8.33 -16.49 1.57
C PRO A 17 9.81 -16.18 1.61
N THR A 18 10.62 -16.93 0.86
CA THR A 18 12.05 -16.66 0.69
C THR A 18 12.26 -15.30 0.03
N TRP A 19 11.46 -14.95 -0.98
CA TRP A 19 11.53 -13.63 -1.61
C TRP A 19 11.24 -12.51 -0.61
N ARG A 20 10.24 -12.67 0.25
CA ARG A 20 9.82 -11.65 1.21
C ARG A 20 10.79 -11.48 2.37
N PHE A 21 11.06 -12.58 3.08
CA PHE A 21 11.80 -12.58 4.34
C PHE A 21 13.27 -12.97 4.20
N GLY A 22 13.71 -13.39 3.02
CA GLY A 22 15.03 -13.99 2.84
C GLY A 22 15.11 -15.35 3.53
N ASP A 23 16.26 -15.60 4.13
CA ASP A 23 16.51 -16.82 4.89
C ASP A 23 15.58 -16.90 6.13
N PRO A 24 14.98 -18.08 6.43
CA PRO A 24 14.01 -18.23 7.50
C PRO A 24 14.58 -17.98 8.90
N PHE A 25 15.90 -18.02 9.10
CA PHE A 25 16.55 -17.87 10.41
C PHE A 25 17.31 -16.55 10.56
N SER A 26 17.57 -15.87 9.44
CA SER A 26 18.21 -14.57 9.45
C SER A 26 17.39 -13.51 10.21
N PRO A 27 18.06 -12.56 10.89
CA PRO A 27 17.40 -11.39 11.46
C PRO A 27 16.62 -10.62 10.38
N LEU A 28 15.49 -10.06 10.79
CA LEU A 28 14.67 -9.19 9.93
C LEU A 28 14.78 -7.74 10.40
N PRO A 29 14.49 -6.76 9.53
CA PRO A 29 14.34 -5.37 9.93
C PRO A 29 13.30 -5.23 11.05
N ASP A 30 13.65 -4.44 12.07
CA ASP A 30 12.78 -4.16 13.20
C ASP A 30 11.84 -2.98 12.87
N TYR A 31 10.60 -3.30 12.49
CA TYR A 31 9.55 -2.31 12.29
C TYR A 31 8.16 -2.93 12.46
N THR A 32 7.17 -2.07 12.69
CA THR A 32 5.75 -2.45 12.69
C THR A 32 5.24 -2.55 11.26
N ALA A 33 4.92 -3.77 10.82
CA ALA A 33 4.41 -4.02 9.47
C ALA A 33 2.91 -3.69 9.36
N TYR A 34 2.14 -4.00 10.39
CA TYR A 34 0.68 -3.79 10.38
C TYR A 34 0.15 -3.22 11.68
N VAL A 35 -0.86 -2.36 11.55
CA VAL A 35 -1.54 -1.69 12.67
C VAL A 35 -3.05 -1.79 12.47
N ASN A 36 -3.80 -2.26 13.47
CA ASN A 36 -5.25 -2.14 13.45
C ASN A 36 -5.65 -0.70 13.80
N VAL A 37 -6.37 -0.01 12.91
CA VAL A 37 -6.71 1.42 13.12
C VAL A 37 -7.60 1.66 14.34
N ASN A 38 -8.41 0.68 14.74
CA ASN A 38 -9.32 0.80 15.88
C ASN A 38 -8.59 0.58 17.22
N GLN A 39 -7.44 -0.11 17.19
CA GLN A 39 -6.66 -0.50 18.37
C GLN A 39 -5.15 -0.34 18.10
N PRO A 40 -4.69 0.86 17.71
CA PRO A 40 -3.34 1.03 17.15
C PRO A 40 -2.20 0.80 18.15
N ASP A 41 -2.47 0.93 19.45
CA ASP A 41 -1.45 0.77 20.50
C ASP A 41 -1.36 -0.67 21.04
N THR A 42 -2.33 -1.52 20.71
CA THR A 42 -2.45 -2.87 21.31
C THR A 42 -2.55 -3.98 20.27
N HIS A 43 -2.96 -3.67 19.04
CA HIS A 43 -3.15 -4.64 17.97
C HIS A 43 -2.29 -4.25 16.78
N THR A 44 -1.02 -4.59 16.89
CA THR A 44 0.02 -4.39 15.89
C THR A 44 0.73 -5.69 15.58
N LEU A 45 1.29 -5.80 14.38
CA LEU A 45 2.11 -6.94 13.98
C LEU A 45 3.45 -6.41 13.46
N SER A 46 4.54 -6.74 14.15
CA SER A 46 5.89 -6.46 13.65
C SER A 46 6.21 -7.32 12.42
N PHE A 47 7.18 -6.91 11.62
CA PHE A 47 7.60 -7.72 10.47
C PHE A 47 8.17 -9.09 10.89
N GLU A 48 8.82 -9.16 12.05
CA GLU A 48 9.27 -10.41 12.63
C GLU A 48 8.08 -11.26 13.13
N ASP A 49 7.14 -10.66 13.86
CA ASP A 49 5.96 -11.37 14.34
C ASP A 49 5.12 -11.91 13.19
N TYR A 50 5.04 -11.17 12.07
CA TYR A 50 4.39 -11.65 10.87
C TYR A 50 5.02 -12.95 10.36
N ARG A 51 6.35 -12.99 10.18
CA ARG A 51 7.06 -14.23 9.81
C ARG A 51 6.82 -15.34 10.84
N ARG A 52 6.89 -15.01 12.13
CA ARG A 52 6.81 -15.96 13.25
C ARG A 52 5.42 -16.58 13.33
N TRP A 53 4.36 -15.79 13.31
CA TRP A 53 2.97 -16.26 13.35
C TRP A 53 2.63 -17.09 12.13
N SER A 54 3.06 -16.69 10.93
CA SER A 54 2.83 -17.50 9.75
C SER A 54 3.45 -18.89 9.83
N LYS A 55 4.66 -19.02 10.37
CA LYS A 55 5.28 -20.33 10.63
C LYS A 55 4.51 -21.14 11.69
N ARG A 56 4.03 -20.49 12.75
CA ARG A 56 3.27 -21.16 13.82
C ARG A 56 1.96 -21.72 13.32
N ILE A 57 1.22 -20.95 12.53
CA ILE A 57 -0.05 -21.41 11.94
C ILE A 57 0.24 -22.52 10.92
N ALA A 58 1.33 -22.44 10.15
CA ALA A 58 1.71 -23.47 9.17
C ALA A 58 1.88 -24.82 9.87
N LEU A 59 2.70 -24.84 10.92
CA LEU A 59 2.93 -26.03 11.73
C LEU A 59 1.63 -26.52 12.40
N GLY A 60 0.77 -25.60 12.86
CA GLY A 60 -0.53 -25.94 13.43
C GLY A 60 -1.45 -26.64 12.44
N LEU A 61 -1.48 -26.19 11.18
CA LEU A 61 -2.26 -26.80 10.10
C LEU A 61 -1.70 -28.16 9.70
N GLU A 62 -0.38 -28.31 9.58
CA GLU A 62 0.28 -29.59 9.32
C GLU A 62 0.00 -30.62 10.43
N ASN A 63 0.06 -30.19 11.70
CA ASN A 63 -0.29 -31.01 12.85
C ASN A 63 -1.78 -31.37 12.88
N SER A 64 -2.63 -30.53 12.30
CA SER A 64 -4.06 -30.79 12.13
C SER A 64 -4.37 -31.70 10.93
N GLY A 65 -3.33 -32.17 10.22
CA GLY A 65 -3.44 -33.14 9.14
C GLY A 65 -3.42 -32.53 7.74
N LEU A 66 -3.21 -31.21 7.59
CA LEU A 66 -3.07 -30.60 6.27
C LEU A 66 -1.85 -31.19 5.53
N ARG A 67 -2.04 -31.56 4.27
CA ARG A 67 -1.03 -32.13 3.40
C ARG A 67 -0.81 -31.28 2.15
N PRO A 68 0.36 -31.40 1.51
CA PRO A 68 0.59 -30.82 0.20
C PRO A 68 -0.51 -31.20 -0.80
N GLY A 69 -1.03 -30.22 -1.53
CA GLY A 69 -2.15 -30.40 -2.45
C GLY A 69 -3.52 -30.07 -1.84
N ASP A 70 -3.65 -30.06 -0.51
CA ASP A 70 -4.86 -29.60 0.16
C ASP A 70 -5.07 -28.09 -0.04
N ARG A 71 -6.27 -27.62 0.29
CA ARG A 71 -6.65 -26.21 0.19
C ARG A 71 -7.28 -25.77 1.50
N VAL A 72 -6.87 -24.58 1.97
CA VAL A 72 -7.46 -23.93 3.14
C VAL A 72 -8.32 -22.76 2.66
N LEU A 73 -9.60 -22.76 3.03
CA LEU A 73 -10.47 -21.62 2.80
C LEU A 73 -10.37 -20.67 3.99
N PHE A 74 -9.94 -19.43 3.75
CA PHE A 74 -10.08 -18.37 4.72
C PHE A 74 -11.39 -17.60 4.45
N PHE A 75 -12.27 -17.55 5.44
CA PHE A 75 -13.53 -16.80 5.38
C PHE A 75 -13.56 -15.74 6.47
N GLY A 76 -13.26 -14.49 6.09
CA GLY A 76 -13.22 -13.36 7.00
C GLY A 76 -12.95 -12.03 6.31
N GLY A 77 -13.22 -10.93 7.02
CA GLY A 77 -12.91 -9.58 6.57
C GLY A 77 -11.44 -9.20 6.75
N ASN A 78 -11.14 -7.91 6.64
CA ASN A 78 -9.80 -7.40 6.91
C ASN A 78 -9.48 -7.53 8.40
N ALA A 79 -8.45 -8.30 8.72
CA ALA A 79 -7.91 -8.46 10.05
C ALA A 79 -6.42 -8.82 9.98
N LEU A 80 -5.65 -8.55 11.04
CA LEU A 80 -4.23 -8.92 11.07
C LEU A 80 -4.02 -10.43 10.87
N VAL A 81 -4.90 -11.24 11.46
CA VAL A 81 -4.92 -12.69 11.28
C VAL A 81 -5.15 -13.12 9.82
N TYR A 82 -5.82 -12.31 9.00
CA TYR A 82 -5.93 -12.58 7.56
C TYR A 82 -4.54 -12.71 6.95
N LEU A 83 -3.66 -11.75 7.24
CA LEU A 83 -2.32 -11.70 6.67
C LEU A 83 -1.51 -12.90 7.15
N GLU A 84 -1.56 -13.18 8.46
CA GLU A 84 -0.88 -14.31 9.06
C GLU A 84 -1.30 -15.63 8.40
N VAL A 85 -2.61 -15.91 8.29
CA VAL A 85 -3.18 -17.14 7.72
C VAL A 85 -3.03 -17.23 6.21
N ALA A 86 -3.32 -16.15 5.47
CA ALA A 86 -3.17 -16.11 4.03
C ALA A 86 -1.71 -16.37 3.64
N TYR A 87 -0.76 -15.80 4.38
CA TYR A 87 0.66 -16.02 4.17
C TYR A 87 1.15 -17.39 4.65
N THR A 88 0.55 -17.92 5.71
CA THR A 88 0.82 -19.27 6.23
C THR A 88 0.67 -20.34 5.15
N CYS A 89 -0.42 -20.29 4.40
CA CYS A 89 -0.70 -21.27 3.35
C CYS A 89 0.35 -21.21 2.21
N LEU A 90 1.07 -20.09 2.08
CA LEU A 90 2.19 -19.89 1.14
C LEU A 90 3.52 -20.40 1.72
N THR A 91 3.60 -20.72 3.02
CA THR A 91 4.84 -21.18 3.69
C THR A 91 4.92 -22.69 3.89
N ILE A 92 3.78 -23.40 3.82
CA ILE A 92 3.74 -24.86 3.95
C ILE A 92 4.42 -25.47 2.73
N GLN A 93 5.50 -26.21 2.98
CA GLN A 93 6.22 -26.95 1.95
C GLN A 93 5.95 -28.45 2.12
N PRO A 94 5.87 -29.23 1.03
CA PRO A 94 5.88 -30.68 1.14
C PRO A 94 7.14 -31.16 1.86
N SER A 95 6.97 -31.93 2.93
CA SER A 95 8.07 -32.65 3.56
C SER A 95 8.61 -33.77 2.66
N THR A 96 7.82 -34.27 1.70
CA THR A 96 8.17 -35.38 0.79
C THR A 96 7.28 -35.37 -0.47
N GLY A 97 7.88 -35.44 -1.66
CA GLY A 97 7.20 -35.56 -2.97
C GLY A 97 8.11 -35.18 -4.14
N PRO A 98 7.78 -35.53 -5.41
CA PRO A 98 8.55 -35.10 -6.56
C PRO A 98 8.69 -33.57 -6.54
N GLN A 99 9.92 -33.07 -6.74
CA GLN A 99 10.27 -31.66 -6.58
C GLN A 99 9.60 -30.79 -7.65
N GLU A 100 8.34 -30.44 -7.46
CA GLU A 100 7.83 -29.20 -8.06
C GLU A 100 8.62 -28.05 -7.45
N THR A 101 9.27 -27.27 -8.32
CA THR A 101 9.97 -26.06 -7.89
C THR A 101 8.94 -25.16 -7.20
N PRO A 102 9.30 -24.45 -6.12
CA PRO A 102 8.39 -23.50 -5.48
C PRO A 102 7.73 -22.54 -6.48
N TRP A 103 8.41 -22.23 -7.59
CA TRP A 103 7.93 -21.41 -8.70
C TRP A 103 6.55 -21.76 -9.26
N GLU A 104 6.27 -23.04 -9.46
CA GLU A 104 5.08 -23.53 -10.19
C GLU A 104 3.92 -23.84 -9.25
N ARG A 105 4.19 -23.90 -7.95
CA ARG A 105 3.19 -24.29 -6.96
C ARG A 105 2.13 -23.20 -6.77
N VAL A 106 0.88 -23.61 -6.80
CA VAL A 106 -0.29 -22.78 -6.50
C VAL A 106 -0.30 -22.40 -5.03
N THR A 107 -0.45 -21.11 -4.79
CA THR A 107 -0.39 -20.48 -3.46
C THR A 107 -1.74 -19.91 -3.02
N GLY A 108 -2.61 -19.58 -3.98
CA GLY A 108 -3.95 -19.09 -3.71
C GLY A 108 -4.89 -19.34 -4.88
N VAL A 109 -6.18 -19.39 -4.58
CA VAL A 109 -7.26 -19.43 -5.58
C VAL A 109 -8.12 -18.19 -5.37
N ASN A 110 -8.00 -17.24 -6.29
CA ASN A 110 -8.78 -16.01 -6.27
C ASN A 110 -9.98 -16.16 -7.21
N PHE A 111 -11.19 -15.86 -6.74
CA PHE A 111 -12.37 -15.92 -7.61
C PHE A 111 -12.47 -14.66 -8.46
N SER A 112 -12.64 -14.84 -9.77
CA SER A 112 -12.81 -13.74 -10.72
C SER A 112 -13.99 -13.97 -11.65
N GLY A 113 -14.52 -12.87 -12.19
CA GLY A 113 -15.63 -12.85 -13.16
C GLY A 113 -16.90 -12.23 -12.59
N THR A 114 -17.53 -11.36 -13.37
CA THR A 114 -18.79 -10.67 -13.05
C THR A 114 -19.99 -11.22 -13.84
N SER A 115 -19.77 -12.20 -14.72
CA SER A 115 -20.81 -12.83 -15.55
C SER A 115 -20.65 -14.34 -15.58
N GLY A 116 -21.70 -15.08 -15.22
CA GLY A 116 -21.75 -16.54 -15.25
C GLY A 116 -21.15 -17.21 -13.99
N ILE A 117 -20.70 -18.45 -14.14
CA ILE A 117 -20.09 -19.23 -13.05
C ILE A 117 -18.75 -18.59 -12.66
N GLN A 118 -18.57 -18.34 -11.36
CA GLN A 118 -17.31 -17.81 -10.82
C GLN A 118 -16.18 -18.81 -11.05
N LYS A 119 -15.06 -18.32 -11.58
CA LYS A 119 -13.88 -19.15 -11.87
C LYS A 119 -12.82 -18.91 -10.82
N GLY A 120 -12.30 -19.98 -10.24
CA GLY A 120 -11.11 -19.94 -9.39
C GLY A 120 -9.88 -19.73 -10.25
N VAL A 121 -9.12 -18.67 -9.98
CA VAL A 121 -7.85 -18.36 -10.64
C VAL A 121 -6.73 -18.81 -9.72
N GLU A 122 -6.05 -19.87 -10.13
CA GLU A 122 -4.86 -20.36 -9.43
C GLU A 122 -3.71 -19.37 -9.61
N THR A 123 -3.14 -18.94 -8.49
CA THR A 123 -2.02 -17.99 -8.46
C THR A 123 -0.82 -18.69 -7.85
N THR A 124 0.31 -18.74 -8.57
CA THR A 124 1.53 -19.41 -8.11
C THR A 124 2.47 -18.48 -7.36
N HIS A 125 3.52 -19.04 -6.73
CA HIS A 125 4.59 -18.23 -6.14
C HIS A 125 5.23 -17.30 -7.17
N SER A 126 5.50 -17.81 -8.38
CA SER A 126 6.13 -17.03 -9.44
C SER A 126 5.28 -15.85 -9.89
N ASN A 127 3.95 -15.99 -9.93
CA ASN A 127 3.07 -14.86 -10.24
C ASN A 127 3.23 -13.72 -9.24
N TYR A 128 3.27 -14.05 -7.94
CA TYR A 128 3.44 -13.04 -6.90
C TYR A 128 4.86 -12.47 -6.84
N VAL A 129 5.89 -13.30 -7.00
CA VAL A 129 7.29 -12.84 -7.04
C VAL A 129 7.54 -11.94 -8.25
N ALA A 130 7.04 -12.31 -9.44
CA ALA A 130 7.13 -11.49 -10.64
C ALA A 130 6.45 -10.13 -10.47
N THR A 131 5.25 -10.13 -9.88
CA THR A 131 4.49 -8.90 -9.62
C THR A 131 5.21 -8.02 -8.60
N GLY A 132 5.74 -8.61 -7.53
CA GLY A 132 6.50 -7.91 -6.51
C GLY A 132 7.81 -7.30 -7.04
N GLU A 133 8.54 -8.02 -7.90
CA GLU A 133 9.73 -7.49 -8.58
C GLU A 133 9.39 -6.31 -9.49
N ALA A 134 8.31 -6.41 -10.27
CA ALA A 134 7.83 -5.28 -11.08
C ALA A 134 7.45 -4.07 -10.21
N ALA A 135 6.84 -4.31 -9.04
CA ALA A 135 6.53 -3.27 -8.07
C ALA A 135 7.80 -2.64 -7.48
N MET A 136 8.87 -3.41 -7.21
CA MET A 136 10.16 -2.87 -6.75
C MET A 136 10.82 -1.99 -7.81
N VAL A 137 10.81 -2.41 -9.08
CA VAL A 137 11.33 -1.59 -10.19
C VAL A 137 10.59 -0.27 -10.27
N ARG A 138 9.26 -0.32 -10.28
CA ARG A 138 8.42 0.89 -10.30
C ARG A 138 8.74 1.80 -9.11
N ARG A 139 8.85 1.24 -7.91
CA ARG A 139 9.17 1.98 -6.69
C ARG A 139 10.51 2.71 -6.77
N ASN A 140 11.53 2.04 -7.31
CA ASN A 140 12.86 2.62 -7.49
C ASN A 140 12.87 3.75 -8.53
N LEU A 141 11.99 3.69 -9.54
CA LEU A 141 11.83 4.75 -10.53
C LEU A 141 11.06 5.97 -9.99
N GLU A 142 10.11 5.75 -9.09
CA GLU A 142 9.24 6.82 -8.55
C GLU A 142 10.00 7.88 -7.73
N ARG A 143 11.29 7.68 -7.38
CA ARG A 143 12.16 8.66 -6.67
C ARG A 143 11.47 9.37 -5.49
N LYS A 144 10.51 8.72 -4.82
CA LYS A 144 9.83 9.30 -3.66
C LYS A 144 10.84 9.37 -2.51
N MET A 145 11.03 10.58 -2.01
CA MET A 145 12.05 10.97 -1.04
C MET A 145 11.91 10.21 0.30
N HIS A 146 13.07 10.00 0.94
CA HIS A 146 13.49 9.49 2.26
C HIS A 146 12.54 9.38 3.49
N GLN A 147 11.22 9.37 3.36
CA GLN A 147 10.30 9.32 4.51
C GLN A 147 9.68 7.93 4.71
N PRO A 148 9.36 7.56 5.97
CA PRO A 148 8.72 6.29 6.28
C PRO A 148 7.34 6.24 5.64
N HIS A 149 7.14 5.23 4.80
CA HIS A 149 5.90 5.07 4.06
C HIS A 149 4.84 4.39 4.90
N ARG A 150 3.64 4.96 4.88
CA ARG A 150 2.47 4.51 5.63
C ARG A 150 1.30 4.33 4.67
N ALA A 151 0.78 3.11 4.58
CA ALA A 151 -0.33 2.77 3.71
C ALA A 151 -1.63 2.56 4.51
N LEU A 152 -2.77 2.86 3.92
CA LEU A 152 -4.08 2.57 4.51
C LEU A 152 -4.80 1.46 3.74
N CYS A 153 -5.03 0.33 4.38
CA CYS A 153 -5.74 -0.82 3.85
C CYS A 153 -7.21 -0.79 4.26
N PHE A 154 -8.08 -0.35 3.36
CA PHE A 154 -9.56 -0.49 3.48
C PHE A 154 -10.16 -1.35 2.38
N LEU A 155 -9.35 -1.73 1.37
CA LEU A 155 -9.78 -2.64 0.32
C LEU A 155 -9.83 -4.07 0.85
N PRO A 156 -10.77 -4.91 0.38
CA PRO A 156 -10.92 -6.25 0.93
C PRO A 156 -9.73 -7.15 0.59
N LEU A 157 -9.08 -7.70 1.62
CA LEU A 157 -7.91 -8.57 1.49
C LEU A 157 -8.21 -9.92 0.83
N TYR A 158 -9.47 -10.32 0.71
CA TYR A 158 -9.86 -11.49 -0.09
C TYR A 158 -9.79 -11.25 -1.61
N HIS A 159 -9.49 -10.02 -2.04
CA HIS A 159 -9.30 -9.70 -3.45
C HIS A 159 -7.82 -9.61 -3.80
N ALA A 160 -7.42 -10.20 -4.93
CA ALA A 160 -6.02 -10.30 -5.36
C ALA A 160 -5.27 -8.95 -5.35
N ALA A 161 -5.90 -7.86 -5.79
CA ALA A 161 -5.29 -6.53 -5.79
C ALA A 161 -4.84 -6.07 -4.39
N ALA A 162 -5.66 -6.29 -3.36
CA ALA A 162 -5.33 -5.93 -1.99
C ALA A 162 -4.26 -6.88 -1.41
N GLN A 163 -4.31 -8.16 -1.75
CA GLN A 163 -3.28 -9.14 -1.36
C GLN A 163 -1.90 -8.75 -1.90
N THR A 164 -1.82 -8.45 -3.20
CA THR A 164 -0.56 -8.08 -3.85
C THR A 164 0.04 -6.83 -3.20
N VAL A 165 -0.77 -5.78 -2.98
CA VAL A 165 -0.20 -4.54 -2.45
C VAL A 165 0.09 -4.63 -0.94
N TYR A 166 -0.90 -5.03 -0.13
CA TYR A 166 -0.79 -4.95 1.33
C TYR A 166 -0.14 -6.17 1.99
N ALA A 167 -0.33 -7.37 1.43
CA ALA A 167 0.25 -8.59 2.01
C ALA A 167 1.62 -8.92 1.41
N ILE A 168 1.93 -8.39 0.21
CA ILE A 168 3.09 -8.81 -0.58
C ILE A 168 4.12 -7.71 -0.77
N ASP A 169 3.75 -6.61 -1.42
CA ASP A 169 4.68 -5.56 -1.83
C ASP A 169 5.11 -4.70 -0.64
N TYR A 170 4.16 -4.16 0.11
CA TYR A 170 4.44 -3.24 1.22
C TYR A 170 5.34 -3.82 2.33
N PRO A 171 5.16 -5.06 2.79
CA PRO A 171 6.08 -5.65 3.75
C PRO A 171 7.50 -5.81 3.21
N LYS A 172 7.65 -6.08 1.91
CA LYS A 172 8.97 -6.16 1.26
C LYS A 172 9.62 -4.79 1.15
N MET A 173 8.81 -3.73 0.97
CA MET A 173 9.26 -2.34 0.89
C MET A 173 9.49 -1.68 2.26
N GLY A 174 9.15 -2.34 3.38
CA GLY A 174 9.22 -1.73 4.71
C GLY A 174 8.12 -0.69 4.97
N VAL A 175 6.97 -0.79 4.29
CA VAL A 175 5.84 0.12 4.41
C VAL A 175 4.91 -0.36 5.53
N THR A 176 4.64 0.48 6.53
CA THR A 176 3.67 0.17 7.58
C THR A 176 2.25 0.29 7.03
N THR A 177 1.45 -0.76 7.17
CA THR A 177 0.06 -0.80 6.71
C THR A 177 -0.92 -0.65 7.88
N TYR A 178 -1.69 0.44 7.87
CA TYR A 178 -2.80 0.68 8.77
C TYR A 178 -4.06 0.02 8.21
N MET A 179 -4.63 -0.92 8.94
CA MET A 179 -5.71 -1.77 8.46
C MET A 179 -7.05 -1.35 9.05
N MET A 180 -7.99 -1.02 8.15
CA MET A 180 -9.41 -0.84 8.43
C MET A 180 -10.14 -2.18 8.24
N PRO A 181 -11.16 -2.48 9.05
CA PRO A 181 -11.96 -3.71 8.91
C PRO A 181 -12.76 -3.76 7.60
N GLY A 182 -13.05 -2.59 7.02
CA GLY A 182 -13.71 -2.41 5.74
C GLY A 182 -13.77 -0.93 5.39
N PHE A 183 -14.27 -0.62 4.19
CA PHE A 183 -14.36 0.76 3.72
C PHE A 183 -15.44 1.55 4.47
N ASN A 184 -15.03 2.68 5.06
CA ASN A 184 -15.90 3.72 5.57
C ASN A 184 -15.25 5.06 5.27
N PHE A 185 -15.90 5.91 4.47
CA PHE A 185 -15.27 7.12 3.95
C PHE A 185 -14.88 8.15 5.03
N PRO A 186 -15.75 8.52 6.00
CA PRO A 186 -15.35 9.36 7.13
C PRO A 186 -14.16 8.80 7.93
N GLN A 187 -14.19 7.50 8.25
CA GLN A 187 -13.11 6.86 9.00
C GLN A 187 -11.81 6.81 8.18
N MET A 188 -11.90 6.61 6.86
CA MET A 188 -10.75 6.65 5.96
C MET A 188 -10.07 8.01 6.02
N LEU A 189 -10.84 9.10 5.94
CA LEU A 189 -10.33 10.47 6.04
C LEU A 189 -9.68 10.75 7.41
N GLU A 190 -10.33 10.29 8.48
CA GLU A 190 -9.77 10.37 9.84
C GLU A 190 -8.45 9.61 9.95
N CYS A 191 -8.38 8.40 9.42
CA CYS A 191 -7.15 7.60 9.43
C CYS A 191 -6.03 8.24 8.63
N ILE A 192 -6.35 8.83 7.46
CA ILE A 192 -5.36 9.54 6.64
C ILE A 192 -4.72 10.67 7.44
N ALA A 193 -5.54 11.51 8.08
CA ALA A 193 -5.06 12.63 8.88
C ALA A 193 -4.34 12.16 10.16
N ARG A 194 -4.94 11.23 10.92
CA ARG A 194 -4.43 10.76 12.21
C ARG A 194 -3.10 10.02 12.09
N PHE A 195 -2.95 9.16 11.09
CA PHE A 195 -1.78 8.31 10.91
C PHE A 195 -0.82 8.84 9.84
N ALA A 196 -1.09 10.03 9.29
CA ALA A 196 -0.30 10.67 8.24
C ALA A 196 0.02 9.71 7.07
N ILE A 197 -1.05 9.09 6.54
CA ILE A 197 -0.96 8.10 5.47
C ILE A 197 -0.35 8.75 4.22
N THR A 198 0.59 8.04 3.59
CA THR A 198 1.34 8.49 2.41
C THR A 198 1.02 7.68 1.15
N GLU A 199 0.47 6.47 1.31
CA GLU A 199 0.16 5.56 0.20
C GLU A 199 -1.30 5.14 0.24
N LEU A 200 -2.01 5.34 -0.86
CA LEU A 200 -3.40 4.93 -1.04
C LEU A 200 -3.56 4.14 -2.34
N LEU A 201 -4.10 2.93 -2.25
CA LEU A 201 -4.68 2.23 -3.39
C LEU A 201 -6.18 2.47 -3.39
N VAL A 202 -6.66 3.30 -4.32
CA VAL A 202 -8.06 3.74 -4.41
C VAL A 202 -8.73 3.25 -5.68
N ALA A 203 -10.00 2.88 -5.57
CA ALA A 203 -10.85 2.64 -6.73
C ALA A 203 -11.37 3.98 -7.29
N PRO A 204 -11.72 4.07 -8.59
CA PRO A 204 -12.21 5.31 -9.21
C PRO A 204 -13.35 6.03 -8.46
N PRO A 205 -14.35 5.34 -7.87
CA PRO A 205 -15.40 6.02 -7.10
C PRO A 205 -14.89 6.77 -5.87
N ILE A 206 -13.80 6.32 -5.25
CA ILE A 206 -13.21 6.99 -4.09
C ILE A 206 -12.52 8.29 -4.54
N VAL A 207 -11.82 8.26 -5.67
CA VAL A 207 -11.21 9.45 -6.27
C VAL A 207 -12.27 10.53 -6.52
N GLN A 208 -13.44 10.14 -7.02
CA GLN A 208 -14.56 11.06 -7.24
C GLN A 208 -15.17 11.63 -5.95
N ALA A 209 -15.02 10.94 -4.82
CA ALA A 209 -15.55 11.37 -3.52
C ALA A 209 -14.58 12.29 -2.75
N LEU A 210 -13.28 12.30 -3.09
CA LEU A 210 -12.26 13.12 -2.41
C LEU A 210 -12.54 14.64 -2.45
N PRO A 211 -13.11 15.22 -3.53
CA PRO A 211 -13.54 16.62 -3.55
C PRO A 211 -14.78 16.95 -2.70
N SER A 212 -15.28 16.03 -1.86
CA SER A 212 -16.51 16.28 -1.09
C SER A 212 -16.29 17.30 0.06
N PRO A 213 -17.32 18.06 0.46
CA PRO A 213 -17.25 18.97 1.61
C PRO A 213 -16.83 18.28 2.93
N LEU A 214 -17.06 16.98 3.05
CA LEU A 214 -16.61 16.20 4.20
C LEU A 214 -15.08 16.04 4.22
N ALA A 215 -14.47 15.71 3.08
CA ALA A 215 -13.03 15.53 2.96
C ALA A 215 -12.25 16.81 3.28
N ARG A 216 -12.81 17.98 2.95
CA ARG A 216 -12.25 19.30 3.29
C ARG A 216 -12.05 19.54 4.79
N LYS A 217 -12.69 18.76 5.67
CA LYS A 217 -12.53 18.87 7.13
C LYS A 217 -11.25 18.21 7.65
N TYR A 218 -10.56 17.43 6.82
CA TYR A 218 -9.41 16.63 7.20
C TYR A 218 -8.13 17.14 6.54
N ASP A 219 -7.01 16.92 7.20
CA ASP A 219 -5.69 17.28 6.70
C ASP A 219 -5.18 16.22 5.71
N LEU A 220 -5.42 16.43 4.41
CA LEU A 220 -5.10 15.47 3.33
C LEU A 220 -3.88 15.88 2.50
N ARG A 221 -2.99 16.74 3.02
CA ARG A 221 -1.86 17.36 2.29
C ARG A 221 -0.98 16.37 1.54
N LEU A 222 -0.81 15.17 2.10
CA LEU A 222 0.02 14.11 1.54
C LEU A 222 -0.62 13.41 0.32
N GLN A 223 -1.86 13.75 -0.01
CA GLN A 223 -2.63 13.17 -1.13
C GLN A 223 -2.75 14.13 -2.31
N VAL A 224 -2.12 15.31 -2.24
CA VAL A 224 -2.22 16.38 -3.24
C VAL A 224 -0.93 16.44 -4.03
N ALA A 225 -1.02 16.44 -5.36
CA ALA A 225 0.16 16.56 -6.20
C ALA A 225 0.68 18.01 -6.20
N PRO A 226 2.00 18.25 -6.28
CA PRO A 226 2.55 19.60 -6.41
C PRO A 226 1.94 20.41 -7.56
N ALA A 227 1.69 19.77 -8.71
CA ALA A 227 1.08 20.41 -9.88
C ALA A 227 -0.37 20.89 -9.61
N GLU A 228 -1.13 20.20 -8.75
CA GLU A 228 -2.47 20.66 -8.37
C GLU A 228 -2.39 21.90 -7.47
N LEU A 229 -1.39 21.95 -6.58
CA LEU A 229 -1.12 23.15 -5.77
C LEU A 229 -0.66 24.32 -6.64
N GLU A 230 0.19 24.06 -7.63
CA GLU A 230 0.61 25.06 -8.63
C GLU A 230 -0.58 25.63 -9.39
N ALA A 231 -1.47 24.77 -9.90
CA ALA A 231 -2.65 25.19 -10.64
C ALA A 231 -3.54 26.14 -9.82
N VAL A 232 -3.81 25.82 -8.55
CA VAL A 232 -4.60 26.69 -7.66
C VAL A 232 -3.87 27.99 -7.32
N LEU A 233 -2.55 27.94 -7.12
CA LEU A 233 -1.73 29.13 -6.81
C LEU A 233 -1.62 30.08 -8.00
N LEU A 234 -1.59 29.57 -9.24
CA LEU A 234 -1.60 30.38 -10.47
C LEU A 234 -2.89 31.19 -10.64
N GLU A 235 -4.00 30.75 -10.06
CA GLU A 235 -5.25 31.51 -10.09
C GLU A 235 -5.29 32.68 -9.09
N CYS A 236 -4.34 32.75 -8.15
CA CYS A 236 -4.30 33.78 -7.12
C CYS A 236 -3.88 35.14 -7.71
N PRO A 237 -4.66 36.22 -7.51
CA PRO A 237 -4.28 37.55 -7.95
C PRO A 237 -2.91 37.95 -7.38
N GLY A 238 -1.99 38.38 -8.24
CA GLY A 238 -0.64 38.75 -7.84
C GLY A 238 0.42 37.68 -8.02
N VAL A 239 0.04 36.46 -8.45
CA VAL A 239 0.95 35.37 -8.82
C VAL A 239 1.12 35.35 -10.35
N ALA A 240 2.36 35.48 -10.82
CA ALA A 240 2.72 35.37 -12.23
C ALA A 240 3.15 33.95 -12.61
N ASP A 241 3.84 33.28 -11.68
CA ASP A 241 4.32 31.91 -11.84
C ASP A 241 4.56 31.29 -10.46
N VAL A 242 4.58 29.96 -10.38
CA VAL A 242 4.80 29.25 -9.13
C VAL A 242 5.38 27.86 -9.39
N GLY A 243 6.37 27.49 -8.58
CA GLY A 243 6.86 26.11 -8.47
C GLY A 243 6.62 25.58 -7.07
N VAL A 244 6.03 24.40 -6.94
CA VAL A 244 5.80 23.73 -5.67
C VAL A 244 6.73 22.54 -5.53
N VAL A 245 7.43 22.47 -4.40
CA VAL A 245 8.27 21.33 -4.05
C VAL A 245 7.94 20.81 -2.66
N GLY A 246 8.12 19.51 -2.43
CA GLY A 246 8.13 18.94 -1.09
C GLY A 246 9.35 19.42 -0.31
N VAL A 247 9.16 19.83 0.94
CA VAL A 247 10.21 20.16 1.90
C VAL A 247 10.00 19.37 3.18
N GLN A 248 11.10 18.95 3.80
CA GLN A 248 11.07 18.28 5.09
C GLN A 248 11.06 19.31 6.23
N LEU A 249 10.13 19.12 7.16
CA LEU A 249 10.03 19.83 8.43
C LEU A 249 10.32 18.85 9.58
N ALA A 250 10.51 19.37 10.78
CA ALA A 250 10.76 18.54 11.97
C ALA A 250 9.57 17.60 12.30
N ASP A 251 8.36 17.95 11.87
CA ASP A 251 7.10 17.24 12.11
C ASP A 251 6.52 16.53 10.88
N GLY A 252 7.25 16.49 9.76
CA GLY A 252 6.86 15.77 8.54
C GLY A 252 7.12 16.55 7.25
N GLU A 253 6.55 16.09 6.15
CA GLU A 253 6.66 16.78 4.86
C GLU A 253 5.60 17.89 4.72
N ALA A 254 6.01 19.01 4.15
CA ALA A 254 5.12 20.08 3.72
C ALA A 254 5.43 20.48 2.28
N HIS A 255 4.46 21.08 1.62
CA HIS A 255 4.70 21.73 0.34
C HIS A 255 5.24 23.14 0.57
N ARG A 256 6.32 23.49 -0.13
CA ARG A 256 6.82 24.86 -0.23
C ARG A 256 6.60 25.37 -1.65
N ALA A 257 5.83 26.44 -1.76
CA ALA A 257 5.66 27.18 -2.99
C ALA A 257 6.72 28.27 -3.11
N TYR A 258 7.38 28.34 -4.27
CA TYR A 258 8.19 29.47 -4.70
C TYR A 258 7.37 30.28 -5.69
N VAL A 259 6.98 31.48 -5.29
CA VAL A 259 6.03 32.31 -6.04
C VAL A 259 6.73 33.47 -6.71
N VAL A 260 6.54 33.62 -8.01
CA VAL A 260 6.90 34.81 -8.77
C VAL A 260 5.69 35.75 -8.75
N LYS A 261 5.87 36.97 -8.24
CA LYS A 261 4.79 37.96 -8.20
C LYS A 261 4.60 38.64 -9.55
N THR A 262 3.37 39.04 -9.86
CA THR A 262 3.11 39.93 -11.01
C THR A 262 3.75 41.31 -10.79
N HIS A 263 4.05 42.01 -11.88
CA HIS A 263 4.69 43.32 -11.82
C HIS A 263 3.84 44.30 -11.00
N ASN A 264 4.47 45.00 -10.04
CA ASN A 264 3.82 45.91 -9.07
C ASN A 264 2.85 45.26 -8.06
N SER A 265 2.83 43.92 -7.93
CA SER A 265 2.04 43.26 -6.90
C SER A 265 2.61 43.49 -5.50
N THR A 266 1.76 43.96 -4.58
CA THR A 266 2.08 44.09 -3.16
C THR A 266 1.70 42.84 -2.35
N ALA A 267 1.14 41.81 -2.99
CA ALA A 267 0.63 40.61 -2.32
C ALA A 267 1.73 39.95 -1.48
N THR A 268 1.43 39.70 -0.21
CA THR A 268 2.33 39.06 0.74
C THR A 268 2.20 37.53 0.68
N GLY A 269 3.22 36.81 1.17
CA GLY A 269 3.14 35.35 1.27
C GLY A 269 1.96 34.88 2.15
N GLN A 270 1.60 35.65 3.18
CA GLN A 270 0.44 35.37 4.03
C GLN A 270 -0.89 35.53 3.28
N GLU A 271 -1.06 36.61 2.52
CA GLU A 271 -2.27 36.84 1.71
C GLU A 271 -2.42 35.75 0.65
N ILE A 272 -1.34 35.38 -0.05
CA ILE A 272 -1.34 34.29 -1.03
C ILE A 272 -1.67 32.95 -0.34
N THR A 273 -1.16 32.69 0.86
CA THR A 273 -1.49 31.47 1.62
C THR A 273 -2.94 31.44 2.06
N ILE A 274 -3.52 32.58 2.48
CA ILE A 274 -4.93 32.67 2.88
C ILE A 274 -5.84 32.46 1.66
N ILE A 275 -5.57 33.16 0.55
CA ILE A 275 -6.33 33.00 -0.70
C ILE A 275 -6.19 31.57 -1.23
N HIS A 276 -4.99 31.00 -1.20
CA HIS A 276 -4.77 29.61 -1.55
C HIS A 276 -5.58 28.69 -0.65
N ARG A 277 -5.59 28.89 0.67
CA ARG A 277 -6.38 28.07 1.59
C ARG A 277 -7.87 28.16 1.27
N GLU A 278 -8.40 29.37 1.11
CA GLU A 278 -9.81 29.61 0.77
C GLU A 278 -10.18 29.00 -0.58
N ARG A 279 -9.34 29.16 -1.60
CA ARG A 279 -9.58 28.64 -2.96
C ARG A 279 -9.33 27.15 -3.08
N TYR A 280 -8.29 26.62 -2.46
CA TYR A 280 -8.02 25.18 -2.43
C TYR A 280 -9.18 24.44 -1.76
N PHE A 281 -9.73 25.00 -0.67
CA PHE A 281 -10.95 24.47 -0.04
C PHE A 281 -12.25 24.87 -0.77
N ALA A 282 -12.23 25.74 -1.79
CA ALA A 282 -13.42 26.11 -2.58
C ALA A 282 -13.46 25.46 -3.98
N ALA A 283 -12.30 25.15 -4.57
CA ALA A 283 -12.12 24.65 -5.92
C ALA A 283 -12.36 23.13 -6.07
N PHE A 284 -12.53 22.41 -4.96
CA PHE A 284 -12.80 20.97 -4.93
C PHE A 284 -13.95 20.64 -4.01
#